data_AF-A0A0W1AL68-F1
#
_entry.id   AF-A0A0W1AL68-F1
#
_cell.length_a   1.000
_cell.length_b   1.000
_cell.length_c   1.000
_cell.angle_alpha   90.00
_cell.angle_beta   90.00
_cell.angle_gamma   90.00
#
_symmetry.space_group_name_H-M   'P 1'
#
loop_
_entity.id
_entity.type
_entity.pdbx_description
1 polymer ?
#
loop_
_entity_poly.entity_id
_entity_poly.type
_entity_poly.pdbx_seq_one_letter_code
_entity_poly.pdbx_strand_id
1 'polypeptide(L)'
;MRFFFCGIVSLFLVFVSPTYAILLSHPSSPVPECNQSYENAHEPKVLSQIFSELYDICVRKGGIRVNTQYIRSGNSSEPYDVILNCIGEKPSDYVLFTCTYGTFKD
;
A
#
# COMPACT_ATOMS: atom_id res chain seq x y z
N MET A 1 -24.91 -34.81 36.60
CA MET A 1 -23.72 -34.80 35.72
C MET A 1 -23.06 -33.43 35.82
N ARG A 2 -21.94 -33.33 36.53
CA ARG A 2 -21.04 -32.16 36.51
C ARG A 2 -20.11 -32.35 35.33
N PHE A 3 -20.07 -31.44 34.36
CA PHE A 3 -18.85 -31.13 33.59
C PHE A 3 -18.96 -29.73 32.97
N PHE A 4 -18.18 -28.81 33.56
CA PHE A 4 -17.36 -27.79 32.89
C PHE A 4 -17.89 -27.14 31.59
N PHE A 5 -18.57 -25.99 31.72
CA PHE A 5 -18.59 -24.94 30.70
C PHE A 5 -18.05 -23.65 31.31
N CYS A 6 -16.73 -23.62 31.57
CA CYS A 6 -16.03 -22.46 32.14
C CYS A 6 -14.72 -22.17 31.40
N GLY A 7 -14.69 -22.36 30.07
CA GLY A 7 -13.41 -22.51 29.35
C GLY A 7 -13.29 -21.87 27.96
N ILE A 8 -14.15 -20.93 27.54
CA ILE A 8 -13.97 -20.25 26.23
C ILE A 8 -14.27 -18.74 26.32
N VAL A 9 -13.85 -18.09 27.41
CA VAL A 9 -13.92 -16.61 27.55
C VAL A 9 -12.53 -15.94 27.42
N SER A 10 -11.45 -16.72 27.28
CA SER A 10 -10.09 -16.18 27.30
C SER A 10 -9.23 -16.64 26.13
N LEU A 11 -9.49 -16.16 24.91
CA LEU A 11 -8.45 -16.12 23.85
C LEU A 11 -8.79 -15.27 22.62
N PHE A 12 -9.51 -14.15 22.79
CA PHE A 12 -9.52 -13.08 21.78
C PHE A 12 -8.81 -11.85 22.34
N LEU A 13 -7.55 -12.02 22.76
CA LEU A 13 -6.58 -10.94 22.67
C LEU A 13 -6.27 -10.80 21.18
N VAL A 14 -7.13 -10.05 20.49
CA VAL A 14 -6.86 -9.59 19.12
C VAL A 14 -5.57 -8.77 19.24
N PHE A 15 -4.49 -9.32 18.71
CA PHE A 15 -3.23 -8.62 18.49
C PHE A 15 -3.52 -7.45 17.55
N VAL A 16 -3.94 -6.31 18.10
CA VAL A 16 -3.97 -5.05 17.37
C VAL A 16 -2.51 -4.67 17.17
N SER A 17 -1.96 -5.11 16.05
CA SER A 17 -0.68 -4.61 15.59
C SER A 17 -0.88 -3.12 15.30
N PRO A 18 -0.05 -2.20 15.81
CA PRO A 18 -0.09 -0.83 15.34
C PRO A 18 0.39 -0.86 13.89
N THR A 19 -0.54 -0.95 12.94
CA THR A 19 -0.26 -0.70 11.53
C THR A 19 0.08 0.77 11.42
N TYR A 20 1.38 1.07 11.40
CA TYR A 20 1.87 2.39 11.10
C TYR A 20 1.38 2.76 9.68
N ALA A 21 0.45 3.72 9.60
CA ALA A 21 -0.16 4.12 8.36
C ALA A 21 0.71 5.18 7.68
N ILE A 22 1.32 4.83 6.55
CA ILE A 22 2.12 5.80 5.77
C ILE A 22 1.14 6.68 4.99
N LEU A 23 1.08 7.96 5.33
CA LEU A 23 0.32 8.96 4.60
C LEU A 23 1.11 9.41 3.37
N LEU A 24 0.47 9.33 2.21
CA LEU A 24 1.05 9.71 0.94
C LEU A 24 0.51 11.06 0.50
N SER A 25 1.41 11.94 0.05
CA SER A 25 1.09 13.17 -0.62
C SER A 25 0.85 12.94 -2.11
N HIS A 26 0.42 14.01 -2.80
CA HIS A 26 0.09 13.95 -4.22
C HIS A 26 1.24 13.34 -5.03
N PRO A 27 0.95 12.48 -6.02
CA PRO A 27 1.98 11.88 -6.85
C PRO A 27 2.84 12.93 -7.55
N SER A 28 4.15 12.67 -7.60
CA SER A 28 5.12 13.48 -8.34
C SER A 28 5.27 13.03 -9.81
N SER A 29 4.63 11.91 -10.19
CA SER A 29 4.75 11.30 -11.51
C SER A 29 3.69 11.88 -12.47
N PRO A 30 4.02 12.20 -13.74
CA PRO A 30 3.06 12.67 -14.74
C PRO A 30 2.15 11.56 -15.30
N VAL A 31 2.23 10.36 -14.73
CA VAL A 31 1.50 9.16 -15.17
C VAL A 31 0.04 9.23 -14.69
N PRO A 32 -0.97 9.18 -15.58
CA PRO A 32 -2.36 9.40 -15.22
C PRO A 32 -2.91 8.37 -14.23
N GLU A 33 -2.40 7.14 -14.27
CA GLU A 33 -2.75 6.07 -13.34
C GLU A 33 -2.42 6.42 -11.89
N CYS A 34 -1.36 7.22 -11.67
CA CYS A 34 -0.94 7.63 -10.35
C CYS A 34 -1.86 8.68 -9.74
N ASN A 35 -2.33 9.62 -10.57
CA ASN A 35 -3.33 10.61 -10.17
C ASN A 35 -4.66 9.92 -9.91
N GLN A 36 -5.06 9.01 -10.80
CA GLN A 36 -6.32 8.28 -10.65
C GLN A 36 -6.36 7.45 -9.36
N SER A 37 -5.30 6.71 -9.04
CA SER A 37 -5.26 5.95 -7.78
C SER A 37 -5.23 6.86 -6.55
N TYR A 38 -4.56 8.01 -6.63
CA TYR A 38 -4.54 8.99 -5.55
C TYR A 38 -5.92 9.61 -5.32
N GLU A 39 -6.61 10.03 -6.39
CA GLU A 39 -7.94 10.64 -6.31
C GLU A 39 -9.00 9.66 -5.83
N ASN A 40 -8.95 8.41 -6.32
CA ASN A 40 -9.91 7.36 -5.94
C ASN A 40 -9.75 6.87 -4.50
N ALA A 41 -8.53 6.88 -3.94
CA ALA A 41 -8.30 6.44 -2.57
C ALA A 41 -9.14 7.26 -1.58
N HIS A 42 -9.64 6.64 -0.52
CA HIS A 42 -10.38 7.37 0.51
C HIS A 42 -9.46 8.30 1.31
N GLU A 43 -10.04 9.30 1.99
CA GLU A 43 -9.30 10.05 2.99
C GLU A 43 -9.32 9.29 4.34
N PRO A 44 -8.18 9.21 5.06
CA PRO A 44 -6.88 9.78 4.70
C PRO A 44 -6.13 8.96 3.64
N LYS A 45 -5.34 9.63 2.79
CA LYS A 45 -4.59 9.06 1.66
C LYS A 45 -3.43 8.18 2.14
N VAL A 46 -3.74 6.98 2.61
CA VAL A 46 -2.77 6.02 3.13
C VAL A 46 -2.24 5.10 2.03
N LEU A 47 -0.99 4.64 2.18
CA LEU A 47 -0.32 3.77 1.22
C LEU A 47 -1.13 2.51 0.89
N SER A 48 -1.77 1.87 1.87
CA SER A 48 -2.56 0.65 1.62
C SER A 48 -3.75 0.88 0.69
N GLN A 49 -4.42 2.03 0.79
CA GLN A 49 -5.56 2.37 -0.06
C GLN A 49 -5.08 2.72 -1.47
N ILE A 50 -4.06 3.58 -1.58
CA ILE A 50 -3.47 3.94 -2.88
C ILE A 50 -2.89 2.72 -3.58
N PHE A 51 -2.26 1.81 -2.84
CA PHE A 51 -1.76 0.55 -3.37
C PHE A 51 -2.89 -0.31 -3.93
N SER A 52 -4.02 -0.42 -3.21
CA SER A 52 -5.19 -1.19 -3.67
C SER A 52 -5.74 -0.63 -4.98
N GLU A 53 -5.96 0.69 -5.04
CA GLU A 53 -6.45 1.36 -6.26
C GLU A 53 -5.47 1.20 -7.43
N LEU A 54 -4.17 1.37 -7.17
CA LEU A 54 -3.15 1.22 -8.20
C LEU A 54 -3.01 -0.24 -8.66
N TYR A 55 -3.20 -1.20 -7.77
CA TYR A 55 -3.23 -2.62 -8.11
C TYR A 55 -4.38 -2.94 -9.06
N ASP A 56 -5.59 -2.44 -8.79
CA ASP A 56 -6.75 -2.63 -9.65
C ASP A 56 -6.57 -1.97 -11.03
N ILE A 57 -5.93 -0.81 -11.10
CA ILE A 57 -5.53 -0.18 -12.37
C ILE A 57 -4.49 -1.03 -13.10
N CYS A 58 -3.48 -1.53 -12.37
CA CYS A 58 -2.40 -2.33 -12.90
C CYS A 58 -2.92 -3.62 -13.56
N VAL A 59 -3.79 -4.36 -12.86
CA VAL A 59 -4.40 -5.60 -13.38
C VAL A 59 -5.26 -5.33 -14.60
N ARG A 60 -6.06 -4.26 -14.60
CA ARG A 60 -6.88 -3.86 -15.78
C ARG A 60 -6.03 -3.55 -17.02
N LYS A 61 -4.78 -3.15 -16.84
CA LYS A 61 -3.83 -2.88 -17.94
C LYS A 61 -3.01 -4.10 -18.37
N GLY A 62 -3.26 -5.27 -17.80
CA GLY A 62 -2.50 -6.50 -18.08
C GLY A 62 -1.26 -6.67 -17.19
N GLY A 63 -1.16 -5.89 -16.12
CA GLY A 63 -0.22 -6.13 -15.03
C GLY A 63 -0.63 -7.31 -14.16
N ILE A 64 0.34 -7.90 -13.47
CA ILE A 64 0.12 -9.04 -12.55
C ILE A 64 0.38 -8.69 -11.10
N ARG A 65 1.17 -7.64 -10.84
CA ARG A 65 1.51 -7.20 -9.49
C ARG A 65 1.99 -5.75 -9.47
N VAL A 66 1.88 -5.15 -8.29
CA VAL A 66 2.51 -3.87 -7.98
C VAL A 66 3.66 -4.11 -6.98
N ASN A 67 4.86 -3.68 -7.33
CA ASN A 67 6.01 -3.73 -6.45
C ASN A 67 6.17 -2.38 -5.73
N THR A 68 6.46 -2.43 -4.42
CA THR A 68 6.64 -1.23 -3.59
C THR A 68 8.12 -1.05 -3.26
N GLN A 69 8.64 0.16 -3.47
CA GLN A 69 9.99 0.54 -3.09
C GLN A 69 9.94 1.81 -2.24
N TYR A 70 10.77 1.85 -1.20
CA TYR A 70 10.81 2.94 -0.23
C TYR A 70 12.13 3.70 -0.36
N ILE A 71 12.07 5.00 -0.62
CA ILE A 71 13.24 5.88 -0.56
C ILE A 71 13.32 6.47 0.82
N ARG A 72 14.41 6.22 1.54
CA ARG A 72 14.66 6.76 2.88
C ARG A 72 15.69 7.87 2.82
N SER A 73 15.46 8.93 3.58
CA SER A 73 16.49 9.94 3.83
C SER A 73 17.46 9.39 4.89
N GLY A 74 18.76 9.61 4.73
CA GLY A 74 19.82 8.98 5.55
C GLY A 74 19.75 9.22 7.07
N ASN A 75 18.82 10.06 7.54
CA ASN A 75 18.65 10.41 8.96
C ASN A 75 17.27 10.04 9.54
N SER A 76 16.37 9.44 8.75
CA SER A 76 15.03 9.04 9.22
C SER A 76 14.72 7.58 8.92
N SER A 77 14.00 6.93 9.84
CA SER A 77 13.48 5.57 9.65
C SER A 77 12.26 5.53 8.72
N GLU A 78 11.62 6.69 8.50
CA GLU A 78 10.44 6.82 7.67
C GLU A 78 10.81 7.06 6.19
N PRO A 79 10.10 6.43 5.25
CA PRO A 79 10.32 6.69 3.83
C PRO A 79 9.91 8.12 3.50
N TYR A 80 10.75 8.81 2.72
CA TYR A 80 10.47 10.13 2.18
C TYR A 80 9.65 10.04 0.88
N ASP A 81 9.93 9.04 0.04
CA ASP A 81 9.14 8.73 -1.14
C ASP A 81 8.80 7.23 -1.17
N VAL A 82 7.63 6.93 -1.72
CA VAL A 82 7.19 5.56 -2.03
C VAL A 82 6.99 5.43 -3.53
N ILE A 83 7.69 4.47 -4.12
CA ILE A 83 7.58 4.14 -5.54
C ILE A 83 6.76 2.86 -5.67
N LEU A 84 5.69 2.92 -6.47
CA LEU A 84 4.85 1.80 -6.83
C LEU A 84 5.00 1.49 -8.32
N ASN A 85 5.49 0.29 -8.63
CA ASN A 85 5.75 -0.16 -10.00
C ASN A 85 4.72 -1.21 -10.41
N CYS A 86 3.92 -0.95 -11.43
CA CYS A 86 3.06 -1.98 -12.03
C CYS A 86 3.89 -2.88 -12.96
N ILE A 87 3.89 -4.19 -12.70
CA ILE A 87 4.70 -5.18 -13.42
C ILE A 87 3.80 -6.05 -14.29
N GLY A 88 4.18 -6.18 -15.56
CA GLY A 88 3.50 -6.99 -16.57
C GLY A 88 3.89 -8.46 -16.56
N GLU A 89 3.04 -9.29 -17.15
CA GLU A 89 3.39 -10.69 -17.40
C GLU A 89 4.21 -10.82 -18.69
N LYS A 90 5.32 -11.57 -18.62
CA LYS A 90 6.16 -12.20 -19.68
C LYS A 90 6.34 -11.48 -21.05
N PRO A 91 7.53 -11.59 -21.65
CA PRO A 91 8.64 -12.50 -21.30
C PRO A 91 9.67 -11.91 -20.32
N SER A 92 9.52 -10.65 -19.94
CA SER A 92 10.41 -9.97 -19.00
C SER A 92 9.51 -9.09 -18.18
N ASP A 93 9.46 -9.26 -16.86
CA ASP A 93 8.69 -8.48 -15.89
C ASP A 93 8.83 -6.96 -16.13
N TYR A 94 8.14 -6.46 -17.16
CA TYR A 94 8.34 -5.11 -17.66
C TYR A 94 7.47 -4.20 -16.84
N VAL A 95 8.00 -3.02 -16.53
CA VAL A 95 7.27 -2.02 -15.79
C VAL A 95 6.29 -1.37 -16.77
N LEU A 96 4.98 -1.58 -16.58
CA LEU A 96 3.94 -0.91 -17.37
C LEU A 96 3.95 0.59 -17.09
N PHE A 97 4.04 0.93 -15.81
CA PHE A 97 4.13 2.31 -15.35
C PHE A 97 4.67 2.35 -13.90
N THR A 98 5.21 3.51 -13.55
CA THR A 98 5.77 3.80 -12.23
C THR A 98 5.10 5.03 -11.63
N CYS A 99 4.66 4.89 -10.38
CA CYS A 99 4.10 5.97 -9.59
C CYS A 99 5.03 6.30 -8.43
N THR A 100 5.37 7.56 -8.27
CA THR A 100 6.14 8.06 -7.12
C THR A 100 5.25 8.97 -6.30
N TYR A 101 5.08 8.63 -5.03
CA TYR A 101 4.34 9.41 -4.05
C TYR A 101 5.30 9.94 -3.00
N GLY A 102 5.21 11.21 -2.68
CA GLY A 102 5.86 11.72 -1.48
C GLY A 102 5.14 11.21 -0.24
N THR A 103 5.81 11.19 0.90
CA THR A 103 5.16 10.99 2.20
C THR A 103 4.97 12.33 2.90
N PHE A 104 3.92 12.44 3.71
CA PHE A 104 3.82 13.57 4.63
C PHE A 104 4.82 13.34 5.75
N LYS A 105 5.82 14.23 5.87
CA LYS A 105 6.58 14.41 7.11
C LYS A 105 5.64 15.09 8.09
N ASP A 106 5.40 14.47 9.25
CA ASP A 106 4.94 15.23 10.42
C ASP A 106 5.95 16.34 10.78
#